data_AF-A0A9J6RJS6-F1
#
_entry.id   AF-A0A9J6RJS6-F1
#
_cell.length_a   1.000
_cell.length_b   1.000
_cell.length_c   1.000
_cell.angle_alpha   90.00
_cell.angle_beta   90.00
_cell.angle_gamma   90.00
#
_symmetry.space_group_name_H-M   'P 1'
#
loop_
_entity.id
_entity.type
_entity.pdbx_description
1 polymer ?
#
loop_
_entity_poly.entity_id
_entity_poly.type
_entity_poly.pdbx_seq_one_letter_code
_entity_poly.pdbx_strand_id
1 'polypeptide(L)'
;MALRLKTIALLSLCSLLLGCQPDSSGDSAAINPPAASAPAIDVTQLHHRIAQQAELSLRQSIASAQALLARSQQFLEHSDTSHWQQLRAQWLASHRQWHHSASYLALLPAQPELIELQQRLHSHDISAGYLDSIEGYPQSGIVNDSTLHLSLANLAQQHQRYSDEEAALGLSVLEFFIWGRELSHYSNADADALTQLALPRRRDYLALLAQQWLSDVESAHAYWQAHHKQLPAATEIRILWQQQLGAIANGQHSPYSQDSQWPIAVLTSISLHTAAHPNYASIAQLLQQPDPDPLSLNQQLGELMLALSFKDEQ
;
A
#
# COMPACT_ATOMS: atom_id res chain seq x y z
N MET A 1 -21.53 -68.30 -12.19
CA MET A 1 -21.21 -69.74 -12.12
C MET A 1 -20.95 -70.23 -13.54
N ALA A 2 -19.79 -70.88 -13.81
CA ALA A 2 -19.32 -71.56 -15.05
C ALA A 2 -19.86 -71.10 -16.44
N LEU A 3 -19.09 -70.52 -17.37
CA LEU A 3 -17.90 -71.02 -18.12
C LEU A 3 -18.19 -72.00 -19.28
N ARG A 4 -17.89 -71.58 -20.53
CA ARG A 4 -17.33 -72.30 -21.73
C ARG A 4 -17.84 -71.59 -23.02
N LEU A 5 -17.08 -71.13 -24.03
CA LEU A 5 -15.75 -71.39 -24.65
C LEU A 5 -15.79 -72.32 -25.91
N LYS A 6 -15.21 -71.81 -27.03
CA LYS A 6 -14.86 -72.44 -28.35
C LYS A 6 -15.97 -72.47 -29.45
N THR A 7 -15.72 -72.38 -30.79
CA THR A 7 -14.54 -71.98 -31.63
C THR A 7 -14.91 -71.71 -33.13
N ILE A 8 -14.34 -70.64 -33.72
CA ILE A 8 -13.67 -70.52 -35.07
C ILE A 8 -14.30 -71.08 -36.38
N ALA A 9 -14.46 -70.19 -37.39
CA ALA A 9 -14.10 -70.32 -38.83
C ALA A 9 -14.35 -68.94 -39.50
N LEU A 10 -13.45 -68.19 -40.17
CA LEU A 10 -12.34 -68.40 -41.14
C LEU A 10 -12.77 -68.44 -42.62
N LEU A 11 -12.44 -67.36 -43.36
CA LEU A 11 -12.01 -67.22 -44.78
C LEU A 11 -12.25 -65.74 -45.22
N SER A 12 -11.27 -64.88 -45.47
CA SER A 12 -10.20 -64.86 -46.50
C SER A 12 -10.62 -64.16 -47.80
N LEU A 13 -9.97 -63.04 -48.20
CA LEU A 13 -8.89 -63.05 -49.21
C LEU A 13 -8.48 -61.62 -49.68
N CYS A 14 -7.16 -61.42 -49.77
CA CYS A 14 -6.34 -60.41 -50.46
C CYS A 14 -6.94 -59.14 -51.11
N SER A 15 -6.24 -58.02 -50.87
CA SER A 15 -5.58 -57.28 -51.95
C SER A 15 -4.22 -56.74 -51.49
N LEU A 16 -3.16 -57.18 -52.17
CA LEU A 16 -1.78 -56.74 -51.99
C LEU A 16 -1.43 -55.70 -53.05
N LEU A 17 -0.89 -54.55 -52.66
CA LEU A 17 0.13 -53.86 -53.44
C LEU A 17 1.18 -53.28 -52.49
N LEU A 18 2.41 -53.78 -52.59
CA LEU A 18 3.56 -53.26 -51.87
C LEU A 18 4.07 -51.99 -52.57
N GLY A 19 4.14 -50.89 -51.84
CA GLY A 19 4.94 -49.72 -52.19
C GLY A 19 6.12 -49.62 -51.22
N CYS A 20 7.32 -49.98 -51.66
CA CYS A 20 8.53 -49.72 -50.89
C CYS A 20 8.84 -48.22 -50.94
N GLN A 21 9.09 -47.60 -49.79
CA GLN A 21 9.66 -46.26 -49.69
C GLN A 21 10.94 -46.36 -48.84
N PRO A 22 12.09 -45.85 -49.32
CA PRO A 22 13.36 -46.03 -48.64
C PRO A 22 13.53 -45.07 -47.46
N ASP A 23 14.21 -45.54 -46.41
CA ASP A 23 14.66 -44.70 -45.31
C ASP A 23 15.69 -43.68 -45.79
N SER A 24 15.34 -42.41 -45.73
CA SER A 24 16.30 -41.30 -45.76
C SER A 24 16.25 -40.57 -44.43
N SER A 25 17.18 -40.92 -43.54
CA SER A 25 17.39 -40.25 -42.26
C SER A 25 17.58 -38.75 -42.47
N GLY A 26 16.65 -37.97 -41.93
CA GLY A 26 16.62 -36.52 -42.09
C GLY A 26 15.93 -35.89 -40.90
N ASP A 27 16.58 -35.97 -39.74
CA ASP A 27 16.17 -35.24 -38.54
C ASP A 27 16.21 -33.73 -38.81
N SER A 28 15.12 -33.21 -39.37
CA SER A 28 14.74 -31.82 -39.16
C SER A 28 14.22 -31.69 -37.73
N ALA A 29 15.15 -31.82 -36.78
CA ALA A 29 15.00 -31.21 -35.48
C ALA A 29 14.73 -29.73 -35.74
N ALA A 30 13.48 -29.31 -35.57
CA ALA A 30 13.13 -27.90 -35.56
C ALA A 30 13.93 -27.29 -34.41
N ILE A 31 15.02 -26.60 -34.75
CA ILE A 31 15.79 -25.83 -33.80
C ILE A 31 14.87 -24.69 -33.38
N ASN A 32 14.11 -24.91 -32.31
CA ASN A 32 13.50 -23.83 -31.56
C ASN A 32 14.65 -22.86 -31.28
N PRO A 33 14.60 -21.61 -31.77
CA PRO A 33 15.63 -20.65 -31.42
C PRO A 33 15.70 -20.60 -29.89
N PRO A 34 16.90 -20.61 -29.29
CA PRO A 34 17.02 -20.55 -27.84
C PRO A 34 16.20 -19.35 -27.37
N ALA A 35 15.25 -19.59 -26.48
CA ALA A 35 14.42 -18.53 -25.92
C ALA A 35 15.37 -17.45 -25.41
N ALA A 36 15.30 -16.26 -26.00
CA ALA A 36 16.27 -15.21 -25.75
C ALA A 36 16.28 -14.95 -24.24
N SER A 37 17.41 -15.27 -23.60
CA SER A 37 17.58 -15.08 -22.18
C SER A 37 17.30 -13.60 -21.90
N ALA A 38 16.29 -13.34 -21.07
CA ALA A 38 15.90 -11.98 -20.72
C ALA A 38 17.17 -11.23 -20.26
N PRO A 39 17.41 -10.01 -20.76
CA PRO A 39 18.65 -9.30 -20.48
C PRO A 39 18.85 -9.21 -18.97
N ALA A 40 20.01 -9.67 -18.50
CA ALA A 40 20.32 -9.67 -17.07
C ALA A 40 20.17 -8.24 -16.53
N ILE A 41 19.34 -8.08 -15.50
CA ILE A 41 19.06 -6.77 -14.92
C ILE A 41 20.37 -6.21 -14.35
N ASP A 42 20.81 -5.06 -14.89
CA ASP A 42 21.89 -4.29 -14.28
C ASP A 42 21.41 -3.79 -12.91
N VAL A 43 21.91 -4.43 -11.85
CA VAL A 43 21.57 -4.14 -10.46
C VAL A 43 22.00 -2.71 -10.09
N THR A 44 23.12 -2.23 -10.64
CA THR A 44 23.62 -0.86 -10.38
C THR A 44 22.68 0.17 -11.02
N GLN A 45 22.23 -0.08 -12.25
CA GLN A 45 21.25 0.78 -12.92
C GLN A 45 19.87 0.72 -12.24
N LEU A 46 19.46 -0.44 -11.73
CA LEU A 46 18.23 -0.59 -10.95
C LEU A 46 18.31 0.22 -9.65
N HIS A 47 19.37 0.03 -8.85
CA HIS A 47 19.61 0.78 -7.61
C HIS A 47 19.62 2.28 -7.84
N HIS A 48 20.30 2.75 -8.90
CA HIS A 48 20.35 4.18 -9.23
C HIS A 48 18.95 4.75 -9.55
N ARG A 49 18.13 4.03 -10.35
CA ARG A 49 16.76 4.44 -10.67
C ARG A 49 15.86 4.44 -9.44
N ILE A 50 15.93 3.41 -8.60
CA ILE A 50 15.18 3.35 -7.34
C ILE A 50 15.56 4.53 -6.44
N ALA A 51 16.86 4.79 -6.27
CA ALA A 51 17.34 5.89 -5.44
C ALA A 51 16.90 7.27 -5.93
N GLN A 52 16.91 7.49 -7.24
CA GLN A 52 16.43 8.74 -7.83
C GLN A 52 14.92 8.94 -7.65
N GLN A 53 14.12 7.89 -7.87
CA GLN A 53 12.65 7.97 -7.76
C GLN A 53 12.18 8.05 -6.30
N ALA A 54 12.82 7.32 -5.39
CA ALA A 54 12.56 7.41 -3.95
C ALA A 54 12.88 8.82 -3.41
N GLU A 55 14.01 9.41 -3.80
CA GLU A 55 14.39 10.78 -3.43
C GLU A 55 13.37 11.82 -3.92
N LEU A 56 12.91 11.69 -5.17
CA LEU A 56 11.87 12.56 -5.72
C LEU A 56 10.54 12.40 -4.95
N SER A 57 10.13 11.15 -4.73
CA SER A 57 8.89 10.79 -4.04
C SER A 57 8.86 11.29 -2.59
N LEU A 58 9.96 11.13 -1.84
CA LEU A 58 10.05 11.60 -0.45
C LEU A 58 10.05 13.13 -0.35
N ARG A 59 10.69 13.85 -1.27
CA ARG A 59 10.57 15.32 -1.35
C ARG A 59 9.14 15.78 -1.65
N GLN A 60 8.43 15.06 -2.51
CA GLN A 60 7.00 15.31 -2.77
C GLN A 60 6.14 15.00 -1.53
N SER A 61 6.47 13.97 -0.76
CA SER A 61 5.83 13.68 0.53
C SER A 61 6.04 14.82 1.53
N ILE A 62 7.26 15.37 1.67
CA ILE A 62 7.51 16.55 2.52
C ILE A 62 6.65 17.75 2.06
N ALA A 63 6.64 18.06 0.77
CA ALA A 63 5.83 19.16 0.23
C ALA A 63 4.32 18.97 0.50
N SER A 64 3.82 17.74 0.38
CA SER A 64 2.42 17.41 0.70
C SER A 64 2.14 17.47 2.21
N ALA A 65 3.10 17.10 3.05
CA ALA A 65 2.99 17.23 4.50
C ALA A 65 2.98 18.71 4.96
N GLN A 66 3.81 19.56 4.35
CA GLN A 66 3.79 21.01 4.56
C GLN A 66 2.44 21.62 4.13
N ALA A 67 1.89 21.19 3.00
CA ALA A 67 0.58 21.62 2.54
C ALA A 67 -0.54 21.13 3.50
N LEU A 68 -0.46 19.91 4.01
CA LEU A 68 -1.42 19.38 5.00
C LEU A 68 -1.38 20.19 6.31
N LEU A 69 -0.18 20.49 6.84
CA LEU A 69 -0.03 21.36 8.01
C LEU A 69 -0.68 22.74 7.78
N ALA A 70 -0.43 23.37 6.63
CA ALA A 70 -1.03 24.65 6.29
C ALA A 70 -2.56 24.58 6.16
N ARG A 71 -3.12 23.50 5.59
CA ARG A 71 -4.58 23.32 5.50
C ARG A 71 -5.21 23.05 6.87
N SER A 72 -4.54 22.30 7.75
CA SER A 72 -4.99 22.11 9.13
C SER A 72 -5.02 23.44 9.89
N GLN A 73 -3.99 24.27 9.76
CA GLN A 73 -3.94 25.61 10.36
C GLN A 73 -5.08 26.50 9.85
N GLN A 74 -5.26 26.61 8.53
CA GLN A 74 -6.33 27.40 7.91
C GLN A 74 -7.74 26.95 8.37
N PHE A 75 -7.97 25.63 8.47
CA PHE A 75 -9.23 25.11 8.98
C PHE A 75 -9.43 25.40 10.48
N LEU A 76 -8.37 25.33 11.29
CA LEU A 76 -8.48 25.66 12.70
C LEU A 76 -8.73 27.15 12.91
N GLU A 77 -8.13 28.04 12.11
CA GLU A 77 -8.45 29.47 12.11
C GLU A 77 -9.90 29.74 11.65
N HIS A 78 -10.36 29.07 10.58
CA HIS A 78 -11.66 29.26 9.96
C HIS A 78 -12.38 27.91 9.80
N SER A 79 -13.04 27.47 10.86
CA SER A 79 -13.66 26.13 10.94
C SER A 79 -15.02 26.06 10.24
N ASP A 80 -15.01 26.34 8.93
CA ASP A 80 -16.15 26.28 8.02
C ASP A 80 -16.06 25.10 7.02
N THR A 81 -17.14 24.90 6.25
CA THR A 81 -17.26 23.80 5.28
C THR A 81 -16.22 23.87 4.16
N SER A 82 -15.81 25.05 3.70
CA SER A 82 -14.84 25.19 2.61
C SER A 82 -13.45 24.79 3.05
N HIS A 83 -13.00 25.28 4.21
CA HIS A 83 -11.71 24.90 4.75
C HIS A 83 -11.65 23.42 5.16
N TRP A 84 -12.75 22.86 5.67
CA TRP A 84 -12.87 21.43 5.96
C TRP A 84 -12.76 20.55 4.72
N GLN A 85 -13.38 20.96 3.60
CA GLN A 85 -13.23 20.27 2.31
C GLN A 85 -11.80 20.37 1.76
N GLN A 86 -11.14 21.53 1.90
CA GLN A 86 -9.74 21.71 1.49
C GLN A 86 -8.78 20.84 2.32
N LEU A 87 -9.01 20.72 3.63
CA LEU A 87 -8.27 19.82 4.51
C LEU A 87 -8.48 18.34 4.12
N ARG A 88 -9.73 17.91 3.89
CA ARG A 88 -10.05 16.56 3.36
C ARG A 88 -9.33 16.25 2.06
N ALA A 89 -9.38 17.15 1.08
CA ALA A 89 -8.70 16.96 -0.20
C ALA A 89 -7.17 16.87 -0.05
N GLN A 90 -6.58 17.70 0.82
CA GLN A 90 -5.13 17.68 1.06
C GLN A 90 -4.68 16.44 1.83
N TRP A 91 -5.48 15.90 2.75
CA TRP A 91 -5.16 14.63 3.40
C TRP A 91 -5.16 13.48 2.40
N LEU A 92 -6.15 13.38 1.51
CA LEU A 92 -6.18 12.35 0.46
C LEU A 92 -4.92 12.41 -0.43
N ALA A 93 -4.48 13.62 -0.80
CA ALA A 93 -3.24 13.82 -1.53
C ALA A 93 -2.01 13.32 -0.73
N SER A 94 -1.89 13.72 0.54
CA SER A 94 -0.78 13.30 1.41
C SER A 94 -0.77 11.80 1.72
N HIS A 95 -1.95 11.19 1.85
CA HIS A 95 -2.12 9.75 2.08
C HIS A 95 -1.58 8.93 0.90
N ARG A 96 -2.00 9.28 -0.33
CA ARG A 96 -1.54 8.61 -1.56
C ARG A 96 -0.05 8.86 -1.80
N GLN A 97 0.41 10.10 -1.61
CA GLN A 97 1.82 10.45 -1.75
C GLN A 97 2.69 9.70 -0.73
N TRP A 98 2.22 9.55 0.51
CA TRP A 98 2.90 8.72 1.51
C TRP A 98 3.09 7.30 1.02
N HIS A 99 2.01 6.61 0.59
CA HIS A 99 2.07 5.24 0.09
C HIS A 99 3.00 5.08 -1.13
N HIS A 100 3.01 6.06 -2.05
CA HIS A 100 3.98 6.10 -3.16
C HIS A 100 5.44 6.21 -2.70
N SER A 101 5.70 6.83 -1.55
CA SER A 101 7.04 6.94 -0.96
C SER A 101 7.40 5.75 -0.06
N ALA A 102 6.43 5.21 0.69
CA ALA A 102 6.61 4.12 1.64
C ALA A 102 7.03 2.81 0.94
N SER A 103 6.55 2.57 -0.28
CA SER A 103 6.94 1.42 -1.11
C SER A 103 8.46 1.34 -1.39
N TYR A 104 9.15 2.48 -1.35
CA TYR A 104 10.61 2.55 -1.47
C TYR A 104 11.31 2.34 -0.12
N LEU A 105 10.81 2.93 0.96
CA LEU A 105 11.33 2.71 2.32
C LEU A 105 11.26 1.24 2.72
N ALA A 106 10.20 0.54 2.32
CA ALA A 106 10.03 -0.90 2.51
C ALA A 106 10.98 -1.79 1.66
N LEU A 107 11.91 -1.21 0.90
CA LEU A 107 13.06 -1.91 0.30
C LEU A 107 14.31 -1.86 1.18
N LEU A 108 14.33 -1.04 2.24
CA LEU A 108 15.46 -0.95 3.16
C LEU A 108 15.36 -2.03 4.25
N PRO A 109 16.49 -2.46 4.84
CA PRO A 109 16.47 -3.39 5.96
C PRO A 109 15.61 -2.87 7.12
N ALA A 110 14.76 -3.73 7.67
CA ALA A 110 13.87 -3.41 8.80
C ALA A 110 14.67 -3.24 10.10
N GLN A 111 15.23 -2.04 10.30
CA GLN A 111 15.91 -1.64 11.53
C GLN A 111 14.90 -1.04 12.52
N PRO A 112 15.12 -1.14 13.85
CA PRO A 112 14.19 -0.63 14.86
C PRO A 112 13.75 0.81 14.64
N GLU A 113 14.68 1.71 14.29
CA GLU A 113 14.39 3.12 13.99
C GLU A 113 13.39 3.29 12.84
N LEU A 114 13.52 2.51 11.75
CA LEU A 114 12.57 2.57 10.63
C LEU A 114 11.22 1.97 10.99
N ILE A 115 11.19 0.90 11.80
CA ILE A 115 9.95 0.25 12.25
C ILE A 115 9.16 1.22 13.15
N GLU A 116 9.79 1.80 14.17
CA GLU A 116 9.19 2.79 15.07
C GLU A 116 8.68 4.02 14.30
N LEU A 117 9.45 4.46 13.29
CA LEU A 117 9.06 5.58 12.43
C LEU A 117 7.87 5.22 11.53
N GLN A 118 7.83 4.02 10.95
CA GLN A 118 6.70 3.53 10.15
C GLN A 118 5.41 3.43 10.98
N GLN A 119 5.48 2.88 12.19
CA GLN A 119 4.34 2.80 13.11
C GLN A 119 3.74 4.19 13.41
N ARG A 120 4.61 5.16 13.71
CA ARG A 120 4.22 6.56 13.99
C ARG A 120 3.68 7.31 12.78
N LEU A 121 4.18 7.01 11.57
CA LEU A 121 3.71 7.60 10.32
C LEU A 121 2.31 7.07 9.95
N HIS A 122 2.11 5.76 10.05
CA HIS A 122 0.88 5.13 9.63
C HIS A 122 0.63 3.78 10.33
N SER A 123 -0.34 3.75 11.24
CA SER A 123 -0.87 2.53 11.86
C SER A 123 -2.09 2.03 11.08
N HIS A 124 -2.18 0.72 10.83
CA HIS A 124 -3.27 0.13 10.04
C HIS A 124 -4.63 0.25 10.75
N ASP A 125 -4.66 -0.14 12.02
CA ASP A 125 -5.85 -0.15 12.87
C ASP A 125 -5.81 0.99 13.88
N ILE A 126 -6.97 1.58 14.17
CA ILE A 126 -7.14 2.60 15.23
C ILE A 126 -8.43 2.38 16.02
N SER A 127 -8.36 2.56 17.34
CA SER A 127 -9.52 2.54 18.23
C SER A 127 -10.13 3.94 18.37
N ALA A 128 -11.28 4.18 17.73
CA ALA A 128 -12.00 5.46 17.83
C ALA A 128 -12.27 5.89 19.29
N GLY A 129 -12.61 4.93 20.15
CA GLY A 129 -12.89 5.17 21.58
C GLY A 129 -11.63 5.47 22.42
N TYR A 130 -10.45 5.08 21.94
CA TYR A 130 -9.17 5.46 22.55
C TYR A 130 -8.79 6.91 22.21
N LEU A 131 -9.16 7.39 21.02
CA LEU A 131 -8.88 8.76 20.60
C LEU A 131 -9.85 9.77 21.23
N ASP A 132 -11.15 9.50 21.22
CA ASP A 132 -12.20 10.47 21.57
C ASP A 132 -13.55 9.76 21.87
N SER A 133 -14.60 10.53 22.15
CA SER A 133 -15.95 10.06 22.50
C SER A 133 -16.61 9.22 21.39
N ILE A 134 -17.19 8.08 21.72
CA ILE A 134 -18.02 7.28 20.79
C ILE A 134 -19.46 7.14 21.30
N GLU A 135 -20.36 6.63 20.46
CA GLU A 135 -21.73 6.32 20.87
C GLU A 135 -21.73 5.37 22.09
N GLY A 136 -22.57 5.66 23.08
CA GLY A 136 -22.58 4.95 24.37
C GLY A 136 -21.46 5.33 25.36
N TYR A 137 -20.34 5.91 24.88
CA TYR A 137 -19.18 6.29 25.71
C TYR A 137 -18.76 7.76 25.47
N PRO A 138 -19.57 8.74 25.90
CA PRO A 138 -19.33 10.16 25.61
C PRO A 138 -18.11 10.77 26.31
N GLN A 139 -17.50 10.05 27.27
CA GLN A 139 -16.32 10.47 28.03
C GLN A 139 -15.05 9.70 27.63
N SER A 140 -15.08 8.88 26.57
CA SER A 140 -13.92 8.05 26.18
C SER A 140 -12.79 8.85 25.53
N GLY A 141 -11.58 8.31 25.65
CA GLY A 141 -10.42 8.65 24.85
C GLY A 141 -9.64 9.90 25.25
N ILE A 142 -8.46 10.04 24.63
CA ILE A 142 -7.47 11.10 24.84
C ILE A 142 -8.07 12.51 24.81
N VAL A 143 -9.06 12.77 23.95
CA VAL A 143 -9.76 14.06 23.89
C VAL A 143 -10.49 14.41 25.18
N ASN A 144 -11.07 13.43 25.89
CA ASN A 144 -11.85 13.66 27.11
C ASN A 144 -11.05 13.47 28.41
N ASP A 145 -9.82 12.93 28.34
CA ASP A 145 -8.93 12.82 29.50
C ASP A 145 -8.33 14.18 29.89
N SER A 146 -8.97 14.86 30.84
CA SER A 146 -8.49 16.13 31.41
C SER A 146 -7.19 16.01 32.22
N THR A 147 -6.75 14.80 32.58
CA THR A 147 -5.49 14.57 33.30
C THR A 147 -4.29 14.50 32.35
N LEU A 148 -4.51 14.11 31.08
CA LEU A 148 -3.48 14.08 30.05
C LEU A 148 -3.33 15.47 29.39
N HIS A 149 -2.17 16.09 29.60
CA HIS A 149 -1.76 17.29 28.85
C HIS A 149 -1.42 16.93 27.40
N LEU A 150 -2.09 17.55 26.42
CA LEU A 150 -1.82 17.31 25.00
C LEU A 150 -0.51 17.98 24.57
N SER A 151 0.45 17.17 24.14
CA SER A 151 1.72 17.60 23.56
C SER A 151 2.29 16.46 22.71
N LEU A 152 3.18 16.75 21.76
CA LEU A 152 3.81 15.72 20.91
C LEU A 152 4.50 14.63 21.74
N ALA A 153 5.21 15.02 22.80
CA ALA A 153 5.90 14.09 23.69
C ALA A 153 4.93 13.13 24.40
N ASN A 154 3.79 13.64 24.89
CA ASN A 154 2.79 12.80 25.55
C ASN A 154 2.03 11.92 24.56
N LEU A 155 1.70 12.42 23.36
CA LEU A 155 1.08 11.63 22.30
C LEU A 155 2.00 10.50 21.81
N ALA A 156 3.30 10.75 21.67
CA ALA A 156 4.28 9.73 21.35
C ALA A 156 4.44 8.66 22.46
N GLN A 157 4.23 9.03 23.74
CA GLN A 157 4.21 8.06 24.85
C GLN A 157 2.93 7.21 24.93
N GLN A 158 1.82 7.73 24.40
CA GLN A 158 0.53 7.05 24.32
C GLN A 158 0.45 6.13 23.10
N HIS A 159 1.05 6.52 21.97
CA HIS A 159 1.00 5.80 20.71
C HIS A 159 1.42 4.33 20.85
N GLN A 160 0.48 3.42 20.57
CA GLN A 160 0.64 1.97 20.61
C GLN A 160 1.21 1.43 21.94
N ARG A 161 0.84 2.08 23.06
CA ARG A 161 1.43 1.79 24.37
C ARG A 161 1.05 0.41 24.92
N TYR A 162 -0.19 -0.04 24.72
CA TYR A 162 -0.68 -1.33 25.21
C TYR A 162 -1.23 -2.26 24.11
N SER A 163 -1.71 -1.72 22.98
CA SER A 163 -1.99 -2.49 21.75
C SER A 163 -1.73 -1.66 20.49
N ASP A 164 -1.62 -2.32 19.34
CA ASP A 164 -1.41 -1.66 18.04
C ASP A 164 -2.59 -0.75 17.66
N GLU A 165 -3.81 -1.04 18.14
CA GLU A 165 -5.02 -0.25 17.89
C GLU A 165 -5.06 1.06 18.73
N GLU A 166 -4.24 1.16 19.78
CA GLU A 166 -4.06 2.38 20.58
C GLU A 166 -3.09 3.38 19.90
N ALA A 167 -3.12 3.44 18.57
CA ALA A 167 -2.38 4.45 17.82
C ALA A 167 -2.87 5.86 18.18
N ALA A 168 -1.94 6.72 18.64
CA ALA A 168 -2.20 8.12 18.99
C ALA A 168 -1.58 9.13 18.00
N LEU A 169 -0.99 8.65 16.90
CA LEU A 169 -0.25 9.44 15.91
C LEU A 169 -0.47 8.87 14.50
N GLY A 170 0.03 9.59 13.48
CA GLY A 170 0.04 9.13 12.10
C GLY A 170 -1.21 9.48 11.29
N LEU A 171 -1.18 9.13 10.00
CA LEU A 171 -2.22 9.52 9.04
C LEU A 171 -3.61 9.00 9.42
N SER A 172 -3.72 7.80 9.98
CA SER A 172 -5.00 7.15 10.32
C SER A 172 -5.72 7.85 11.49
N VAL A 173 -4.97 8.30 12.49
CA VAL A 173 -5.51 9.09 13.60
C VAL A 173 -5.99 10.46 13.10
N LEU A 174 -5.21 11.09 12.22
CA LEU A 174 -5.58 12.36 11.60
C LEU A 174 -6.76 12.19 10.60
N GLU A 175 -6.89 11.02 9.96
CA GLU A 175 -8.07 10.63 9.17
C GLU A 175 -9.34 10.58 10.02
N PHE A 176 -9.29 9.93 11.20
CA PHE A 176 -10.40 9.87 12.14
C PHE A 176 -10.85 11.26 12.58
N PHE A 177 -9.92 12.18 12.88
CA PHE A 177 -10.29 13.55 13.20
C PHE A 177 -10.95 14.28 12.02
N ILE A 178 -10.59 13.98 10.77
CA ILE A 178 -11.13 14.68 9.59
C ILE A 178 -12.42 14.05 9.03
N TRP A 179 -12.61 12.73 9.12
CA TRP A 179 -13.76 12.00 8.58
C TRP A 179 -14.62 11.30 9.63
N GLY A 180 -14.01 10.76 10.68
CA GLY A 180 -14.72 10.21 11.85
C GLY A 180 -15.39 11.27 12.75
N ARG A 181 -15.34 12.55 12.34
CA ARG A 181 -15.94 13.69 13.03
C ARG A 181 -16.66 14.64 12.08
N GLU A 182 -17.77 15.16 12.58
CA GLU A 182 -18.50 16.28 11.98
C GLU A 182 -17.85 17.63 12.27
N LEU A 183 -18.06 18.57 11.34
CA LEU A 183 -17.57 19.96 11.42
C LEU A 183 -17.98 20.67 12.73
N SER A 184 -19.17 20.38 13.25
CA SER A 184 -19.70 20.96 14.49
C SER A 184 -18.83 20.69 15.72
N HIS A 185 -18.04 19.60 15.74
CA HIS A 185 -17.11 19.28 16.83
C HIS A 185 -15.92 20.25 16.94
N TYR A 186 -15.73 21.13 15.95
CA TYR A 186 -14.61 22.08 15.85
C TYR A 186 -15.04 23.55 15.90
N SER A 187 -16.34 23.84 15.75
CA SER A 187 -16.86 25.19 15.54
C SER A 187 -18.06 25.59 16.43
N ASN A 188 -18.74 24.66 17.10
CA ASN A 188 -19.88 25.00 17.95
C ASN A 188 -19.49 25.22 19.43
N ALA A 189 -19.55 26.47 19.88
CA ALA A 189 -19.23 26.86 21.27
C ALA A 189 -20.43 26.82 22.23
N ASP A 190 -21.67 26.80 21.73
CA ASP A 190 -22.90 26.81 22.56
C ASP A 190 -23.27 25.39 23.01
N ALA A 191 -22.39 24.79 23.82
CA ALA A 191 -22.46 23.36 24.14
C ALA A 191 -22.18 23.06 25.63
N ASP A 192 -22.45 21.81 26.02
CA ASP A 192 -22.34 21.33 27.39
C ASP A 192 -20.90 21.23 27.91
N ALA A 193 -20.74 20.92 29.21
CA ALA A 193 -19.42 20.85 29.84
C ALA A 193 -18.48 19.80 29.21
N LEU A 194 -19.02 18.72 28.63
CA LEU A 194 -18.23 17.72 27.90
C LEU A 194 -17.70 18.32 26.60
N THR A 195 -18.54 19.02 25.85
CA THR A 195 -18.14 19.66 24.59
C THR A 195 -17.19 20.83 24.83
N GLN A 196 -17.35 21.58 25.93
CA GLN A 196 -16.43 22.65 26.34
C GLN A 196 -15.01 22.13 26.63
N LEU A 197 -14.89 20.90 27.16
CA LEU A 197 -13.60 20.21 27.31
C LEU A 197 -13.08 19.67 25.97
N ALA A 198 -13.94 18.98 25.22
CA ALA A 198 -13.53 18.21 24.04
C ALA A 198 -13.19 19.09 22.82
N LEU A 199 -13.94 20.17 22.55
CA LEU A 199 -13.74 21.03 21.38
C LEU A 199 -12.32 21.63 21.29
N PRO A 200 -11.78 22.32 22.31
CA PRO A 200 -10.42 22.83 22.24
C PRO A 200 -9.40 21.69 22.12
N ARG A 201 -9.60 20.58 22.84
CA ARG A 201 -8.70 19.43 22.81
C ARG A 201 -8.66 18.72 21.45
N ARG A 202 -9.78 18.60 20.72
CA ARG A 202 -9.81 18.10 19.33
C ARG A 202 -9.01 19.00 18.40
N ARG A 203 -9.14 20.32 18.57
CA ARG A 203 -8.45 21.33 17.76
C ARG A 203 -6.93 21.28 18.00
N ASP A 204 -6.51 21.22 19.25
CA ASP A 204 -5.10 21.06 19.65
C ASP A 204 -4.52 19.75 19.12
N TYR A 205 -5.25 18.63 19.26
CA TYR A 205 -4.80 17.31 18.80
C TYR A 205 -4.66 17.27 17.27
N LEU A 206 -5.61 17.83 16.51
CA LEU A 206 -5.51 17.94 15.05
C LEU A 206 -4.29 18.77 14.61
N ALA A 207 -3.97 19.86 15.32
CA ALA A 207 -2.80 20.68 15.04
C ALA A 207 -1.49 19.92 15.32
N LEU A 208 -1.42 19.24 16.47
CA LEU A 208 -0.28 18.41 16.88
C LEU A 208 -0.04 17.26 15.90
N LEU A 209 -1.08 16.54 15.47
CA LEU A 209 -0.96 15.46 14.49
C LEU A 209 -0.42 15.95 13.14
N ALA A 210 -0.86 17.12 12.67
CA ALA A 210 -0.38 17.68 11.41
C ALA A 210 1.09 18.14 11.49
N GLN A 211 1.52 18.63 12.67
CA GLN A 211 2.93 18.96 12.93
C GLN A 211 3.79 17.69 13.01
N GLN A 212 3.31 16.65 13.72
CA GLN A 212 4.00 15.38 13.87
C GLN A 212 4.19 14.67 12.52
N TRP A 213 3.15 14.68 11.70
CA TRP A 213 3.18 14.12 10.35
C TRP A 213 4.32 14.72 9.49
N LEU A 214 4.48 16.05 9.50
CA LEU A 214 5.58 16.71 8.78
C LEU A 214 6.94 16.26 9.33
N SER A 215 7.13 16.30 10.66
CA SER A 215 8.38 15.89 11.30
C SER A 215 8.78 14.44 10.99
N ASP A 216 7.81 13.54 10.88
CA ASP A 216 8.09 12.12 10.61
C ASP A 216 8.34 11.85 9.13
N VAL A 217 7.70 12.58 8.21
CA VAL A 217 8.00 12.49 6.78
C VAL A 217 9.39 13.06 6.47
N GLU A 218 9.78 14.15 7.15
CA GLU A 218 11.17 14.67 7.11
C GLU A 218 12.17 13.65 7.68
N SER A 219 11.82 12.96 8.77
CA SER A 219 12.64 11.88 9.34
C SER A 219 12.78 10.69 8.38
N ALA A 220 11.71 10.33 7.67
CA ALA A 220 11.72 9.24 6.69
C ALA A 220 12.58 9.58 5.47
N HIS A 221 12.60 10.85 5.04
CA HIS A 221 13.51 11.34 4.01
C HIS A 221 14.98 11.32 4.47
N ALA A 222 15.25 11.75 5.71
CA ALA A 222 16.59 11.67 6.30
C ALA A 222 17.08 10.21 6.42
N TYR A 223 16.21 9.29 6.82
CA TYR A 223 16.49 7.87 6.86
C TYR A 223 16.86 7.32 5.48
N TRP A 224 16.07 7.65 4.44
CA TRP A 224 16.40 7.28 3.06
C TRP A 224 17.77 7.80 2.62
N GLN A 225 18.09 9.06 2.91
CA GLN A 225 19.38 9.66 2.59
C GLN A 225 20.55 8.91 3.23
N ALA A 226 20.43 8.49 4.48
CA ALA A 226 21.45 7.68 5.16
C ALA A 226 21.54 6.23 4.65
N HIS A 227 20.40 5.61 4.31
CA HIS A 227 20.31 4.15 4.15
C HIS A 227 20.13 3.63 2.71
N HIS A 228 19.83 4.45 1.70
CA HIS A 228 19.57 3.98 0.31
C HIS A 228 20.68 3.13 -0.34
N LYS A 229 21.93 3.19 0.17
CA LYS A 229 23.04 2.33 -0.29
C LYS A 229 22.94 0.89 0.21
N GLN A 230 22.00 0.60 1.11
CA GLN A 230 21.68 -0.71 1.66
C GLN A 230 20.57 -1.42 0.84
N LEU A 231 20.21 -0.89 -0.34
CA LEU A 231 19.25 -1.52 -1.24
C LEU A 231 19.68 -2.97 -1.58
N PRO A 232 18.77 -3.95 -1.44
CA PRO A 232 19.13 -5.36 -1.57
C PRO A 232 19.30 -5.79 -3.03
N ALA A 233 19.66 -7.06 -3.25
CA ALA A 233 19.81 -7.62 -4.59
C ALA A 233 18.47 -7.57 -5.36
N ALA A 234 18.55 -7.50 -6.70
CA ALA A 234 17.36 -7.37 -7.55
C ALA A 234 16.29 -8.46 -7.36
N THR A 235 16.66 -9.67 -6.90
CA THR A 235 15.71 -10.74 -6.57
C THR A 235 14.95 -10.46 -5.28
N GLU A 236 15.64 -9.97 -4.25
CA GLU A 236 15.02 -9.61 -2.96
C GLU A 236 14.11 -8.38 -3.10
N ILE A 237 14.51 -7.39 -3.91
CA ILE A 237 13.64 -6.26 -4.30
C ILE A 237 12.31 -6.76 -4.90
N ARG A 238 12.33 -7.79 -5.76
CA ARG A 238 11.10 -8.38 -6.34
C ARG A 238 10.23 -9.06 -5.27
N ILE A 239 10.84 -9.78 -4.33
CA ILE A 239 10.12 -10.45 -3.23
C ILE A 239 9.46 -9.42 -2.32
N LEU A 240 10.16 -8.34 -1.95
CA LEU A 240 9.61 -7.26 -1.12
C LEU A 240 8.43 -6.55 -1.82
N TRP A 241 8.50 -6.32 -3.14
CA TRP A 241 7.35 -5.79 -3.88
C TRP A 241 6.21 -6.80 -4.03
N GLN A 242 6.47 -8.10 -4.23
CA GLN A 242 5.42 -9.13 -4.20
C GLN A 242 4.69 -9.14 -2.83
N GLN A 243 5.42 -9.00 -1.73
CA GLN A 243 4.84 -8.90 -0.38
C GLN A 243 3.97 -7.64 -0.21
N GLN A 244 4.46 -6.48 -0.64
CA GLN A 244 3.67 -5.23 -0.62
C GLN A 244 2.37 -5.36 -1.41
N LEU A 245 2.42 -5.92 -2.63
CA LEU A 245 1.23 -6.14 -3.46
C LEU A 245 0.25 -7.14 -2.82
N GLY A 246 0.76 -8.16 -2.12
CA GLY A 246 -0.06 -9.10 -1.35
C GLY A 246 -0.76 -8.46 -0.16
N ALA A 247 -0.13 -7.48 0.52
CA ALA A 247 -0.76 -6.72 1.59
C ALA A 247 -1.91 -5.82 1.07
N ILE A 248 -1.71 -5.17 -0.08
CA ILE A 248 -2.73 -4.34 -0.74
C ILE A 248 -4.01 -5.13 -1.04
N ALA A 249 -3.88 -6.35 -1.56
CA ALA A 249 -5.03 -7.15 -1.98
C ALA A 249 -5.92 -7.62 -0.81
N ASN A 250 -5.38 -7.62 0.43
CA ASN A 250 -6.03 -8.18 1.61
C ASN A 250 -6.40 -7.14 2.69
N GLY A 251 -5.87 -5.91 2.62
CA GLY A 251 -6.03 -4.90 3.66
C GLY A 251 -7.31 -4.08 3.53
N GLN A 252 -8.07 -3.95 4.62
CA GLN A 252 -9.00 -2.82 4.77
C GLN A 252 -8.18 -1.59 5.16
N HIS A 253 -8.25 -0.53 4.36
CA HIS A 253 -7.45 0.67 4.57
C HIS A 253 -8.37 1.88 4.60
N SER A 254 -8.06 2.84 5.46
CA SER A 254 -8.74 4.14 5.52
C SER A 254 -10.27 4.05 5.69
N PRO A 255 -10.74 3.46 6.80
CA PRO A 255 -12.14 3.13 7.00
C PRO A 255 -13.08 4.36 7.11
N TYR A 256 -12.55 5.57 7.35
CA TYR A 256 -13.35 6.79 7.51
C TYR A 256 -13.45 7.60 6.21
N SER A 257 -12.33 7.76 5.52
CA SER A 257 -12.24 8.50 4.26
C SER A 257 -12.63 7.67 3.04
N GLN A 258 -12.53 6.33 3.16
CA GLN A 258 -12.74 5.37 2.07
C GLN A 258 -11.85 5.67 0.85
N ASP A 259 -10.63 6.17 1.08
CA ASP A 259 -9.68 6.40 0.00
C ASP A 259 -9.38 5.09 -0.72
N SER A 260 -9.85 4.95 -1.94
CA SER A 260 -9.66 3.76 -2.77
C SER A 260 -8.51 3.90 -3.77
N GLN A 261 -7.84 5.07 -3.83
CA GLN A 261 -6.78 5.35 -4.81
C GLN A 261 -5.35 5.18 -4.25
N TRP A 262 -5.18 4.92 -2.95
CA TRP A 262 -3.85 4.59 -2.40
C TRP A 262 -3.17 3.34 -3.02
N PRO A 263 -3.88 2.27 -3.47
CA PRO A 263 -3.25 1.14 -4.15
C PRO A 263 -2.56 1.59 -5.44
N ILE A 264 -3.20 2.47 -6.21
CA ILE A 264 -2.67 3.05 -7.46
C ILE A 264 -1.34 3.75 -7.19
N ALA A 265 -1.19 4.41 -6.04
CA ALA A 265 0.04 5.09 -5.67
C ALA A 265 1.22 4.12 -5.50
N VAL A 266 1.00 2.97 -4.84
CA VAL A 266 2.02 1.91 -4.65
C VAL A 266 2.32 1.17 -5.97
N LEU A 267 1.30 0.91 -6.78
CA LEU A 267 1.48 0.27 -8.08
C LEU A 267 2.29 1.15 -9.04
N THR A 268 2.08 2.47 -8.96
CA THR A 268 2.82 3.45 -9.76
C THR A 268 4.31 3.42 -9.41
N SER A 269 4.69 3.40 -8.14
CA SER A 269 6.11 3.29 -7.76
C SER A 269 6.73 1.96 -8.18
N ILE A 270 6.04 0.84 -8.01
CA ILE A 270 6.53 -0.50 -8.39
C ILE A 270 6.70 -0.64 -9.91
N SER A 271 5.72 -0.17 -10.70
CA SER A 271 5.70 -0.34 -12.17
C SER A 271 6.87 0.37 -12.88
N LEU A 272 7.33 1.52 -12.36
CA LEU A 272 8.45 2.30 -12.90
C LEU A 272 9.77 1.49 -13.02
N HIS A 273 9.95 0.48 -12.17
CA HIS A 273 11.20 -0.30 -12.09
C HIS A 273 11.09 -1.70 -12.67
N THR A 274 9.87 -2.20 -12.89
CA THR A 274 9.57 -3.61 -13.16
C THR A 274 9.08 -3.92 -14.57
N ALA A 275 8.84 -2.90 -15.41
CA ALA A 275 8.28 -3.02 -16.77
C ALA A 275 8.97 -4.02 -17.73
N ALA A 276 10.23 -4.40 -17.48
CA ALA A 276 10.95 -5.41 -18.27
C ALA A 276 10.57 -6.87 -17.93
N HIS A 277 9.84 -7.10 -16.83
CA HIS A 277 9.48 -8.43 -16.36
C HIS A 277 8.04 -8.80 -16.79
N PRO A 278 7.80 -9.96 -17.43
CA PRO A 278 6.47 -10.31 -17.97
C PRO A 278 5.34 -10.21 -16.96
N ASN A 279 5.58 -10.65 -15.72
CA ASN A 279 4.61 -10.61 -14.62
C ASN A 279 4.21 -9.19 -14.17
N TYR A 280 5.05 -8.18 -14.43
CA TYR A 280 4.83 -6.79 -14.01
C TYR A 280 4.42 -5.87 -15.18
N ALA A 281 4.69 -6.27 -16.42
CA ALA A 281 4.16 -5.58 -17.61
C ALA A 281 2.62 -5.46 -17.56
N SER A 282 1.94 -6.47 -17.01
CA SER A 282 0.51 -6.47 -16.75
C SER A 282 0.06 -5.33 -15.82
N ILE A 283 0.85 -5.01 -14.78
CA ILE A 283 0.53 -3.92 -13.84
C ILE A 283 0.62 -2.57 -14.56
N ALA A 284 1.66 -2.37 -15.37
CA ALA A 284 1.79 -1.15 -16.18
C ALA A 284 0.65 -1.02 -17.21
N GLN A 285 0.12 -2.12 -17.73
CA GLN A 285 -1.05 -2.14 -18.62
C GLN A 285 -2.36 -1.85 -17.87
N LEU A 286 -2.55 -2.36 -16.64
CA LEU A 286 -3.69 -2.02 -15.78
C LEU A 286 -3.73 -0.52 -15.47
N LEU A 287 -2.58 0.07 -15.11
CA LEU A 287 -2.45 1.50 -14.82
C LEU A 287 -2.67 2.41 -16.05
N GLN A 288 -2.69 1.85 -17.26
CA GLN A 288 -2.99 2.57 -18.50
C GLN A 288 -4.47 2.48 -18.91
N GLN A 289 -5.31 1.74 -18.18
CA GLN A 289 -6.75 1.74 -18.43
C GLN A 289 -7.34 3.12 -18.10
N PRO A 290 -8.29 3.63 -18.90
CA PRO A 290 -8.96 4.89 -18.59
C PRO A 290 -9.91 4.70 -17.41
N ASP A 291 -9.57 5.35 -16.29
CA ASP A 291 -10.37 5.42 -15.05
C ASP A 291 -10.75 4.03 -14.50
N PRO A 292 -9.76 3.21 -14.07
CA PRO A 292 -10.03 1.87 -13.57
C PRO A 292 -10.78 1.98 -12.23
N ASP A 293 -12.01 1.45 -12.20
CA ASP A 293 -12.80 1.32 -10.97
C ASP A 293 -11.93 0.68 -9.87
N PRO A 294 -11.69 1.35 -8.73
CA PRO A 294 -10.76 0.85 -7.71
C PRO A 294 -11.10 -0.53 -7.15
N LEU A 295 -12.38 -0.91 -7.09
CA LEU A 295 -12.80 -2.26 -6.69
C LEU A 295 -12.41 -3.29 -7.76
N SER A 296 -12.71 -3.01 -9.03
CA SER A 296 -12.27 -3.84 -10.15
C SER A 296 -10.74 -3.93 -10.25
N LEU A 297 -10.02 -2.82 -10.00
CA LEU A 297 -8.56 -2.80 -9.98
C LEU A 297 -8.01 -3.69 -8.85
N ASN A 298 -8.53 -3.57 -7.63
CA ASN A 298 -8.12 -4.42 -6.52
C ASN A 298 -8.42 -5.91 -6.80
N GLN A 299 -9.54 -6.23 -7.43
CA GLN A 299 -9.82 -7.61 -7.87
C GLN A 299 -8.83 -8.09 -8.94
N GLN A 300 -8.59 -7.31 -10.00
CA GLN A 300 -7.65 -7.64 -11.07
C GLN A 300 -6.21 -7.77 -10.55
N LEU A 301 -5.84 -7.02 -9.52
CA LEU A 301 -4.58 -7.17 -8.80
C LEU A 301 -4.53 -8.44 -7.96
N GLY A 302 -5.62 -8.80 -7.27
CA GLY A 302 -5.73 -10.09 -6.58
C GLY A 302 -5.55 -11.27 -7.54
N GLU A 303 -6.22 -11.23 -8.70
CA GLU A 303 -6.09 -12.23 -9.76
C GLU A 303 -4.67 -12.28 -10.35
N LEU A 304 -4.04 -11.12 -10.59
CA LEU A 304 -2.64 -11.05 -11.01
C LEU A 304 -1.70 -11.63 -9.95
N MET A 305 -1.87 -11.25 -8.67
CA MET A 305 -1.01 -11.69 -7.58
C MET A 305 -1.09 -13.20 -7.33
N LEU A 306 -2.27 -13.78 -7.45
CA LEU A 306 -2.44 -15.24 -7.51
C LEU A 306 -1.63 -15.82 -8.68
N ALA A 307 -1.79 -15.28 -9.89
CA ALA A 307 -1.05 -15.73 -11.08
C ALA A 307 0.48 -15.51 -11.01
N LEU A 308 0.96 -14.59 -10.16
CA LEU A 308 2.38 -14.39 -9.89
C LEU A 308 2.89 -15.43 -8.89
N SER A 309 2.13 -15.71 -7.83
CA SER A 309 2.50 -16.69 -6.80
C SER A 309 2.67 -18.12 -7.34
N PHE A 310 1.99 -18.48 -8.43
CA PHE A 310 2.08 -19.82 -9.04
C PHE A 310 3.21 -19.99 -10.06
N LYS A 311 3.99 -18.95 -10.38
CA LYS A 311 5.04 -19.00 -11.42
C LYS A 311 6.47 -19.11 -10.90
N ASP A 312 6.71 -18.84 -9.62
CA ASP A 312 8.05 -18.92 -9.01
C ASP A 312 8.34 -20.32 -8.41
N GLU A 313 7.47 -21.31 -8.62
CA GLU A 313 7.64 -22.73 -8.20
C GLU A 313 8.11 -23.69 -9.34
N GLN A 314 8.56 -23.17 -10.50
CA GLN A 314 9.07 -23.96 -11.64
C GLN A 314 10.40 -23.45 -12.19
#